data_AF-A0AAD6L899-F1
#
_entry.id   AF-A0AAD6L899-F1
#
_cell.length_a   1.000
_cell.length_b   1.000
_cell.length_c   1.000
_cell.angle_alpha   90.00
_cell.angle_beta   90.00
_cell.angle_gamma   90.00
#
_symmetry.space_group_name_H-M   'P 1'
#
loop_
_entity.id
_entity.type
_entity.pdbx_description
1 polymer ?
#
loop_
_entity_poly.entity_id
_entity_poly.type
_entity_poly.pdbx_seq_one_letter_code
_entity_poly.pdbx_strand_id
1 'polypeptide(L)'
;MIIRSPEPEVKILVDMDPIKNSFKEWARPSHFSRTIAKGPDTTTWIWNLHADAHDFDSHTSDLEEISRKVFSAHFGQLSIIFLWLSGMYFHGARFSNYEAWLSDPTHIGPSAQLWRASGITSELQLYCTAIGALVFAALMLFAGWFHYHKAAPKLAWFQDVESMLNHHLAGLLGLGSLSWAGHQVHVSIPINQFLNAGVDPKEIPLLHEFILNWDLLAQLYPSFAEGATPFFTLNLSKYLEFLTFREGLDPVTRGLWLTDIAHHHLAIAILFLVAGHMYRTSWGIGHGIKDILEAHKGPFTGQGHKGLYEILTTSWHAQVSLNLAILGSLTIVVAHHMYAMPPYPYLAADYGTQLSLFTHHMWIGGFLIVGAAAHAAIFMVRDYDPTTRYNDMLDRVLRHRDAIISHLNWVCIFLGFHSFGLYIHNDTMSALGRPQDMFSDTAIQLQLVFAQWIQNTHALAPGATAPGATASTSLTWGGDDLVAVGGKVALLPIPLGTADFLSITFMHLRFM
;
A
#
# COMPACT_ATOMS: atom_id res chain seq x y z
N MET A 1 -32.53 -18.05 -30.96
CA MET A 1 -32.71 -17.40 -29.65
C MET A 1 -32.28 -18.40 -28.59
N ILE A 2 -31.03 -18.36 -28.13
CA ILE A 2 -30.57 -19.23 -27.05
C ILE A 2 -31.08 -18.59 -25.76
N ILE A 3 -32.11 -19.18 -25.16
CA ILE A 3 -32.59 -18.80 -23.83
C ILE A 3 -31.48 -19.22 -22.88
N ARG A 4 -30.61 -18.27 -22.50
CA ARG A 4 -29.67 -18.48 -21.40
C ARG A 4 -30.49 -18.65 -20.12
N SER A 5 -30.14 -19.65 -19.32
CA SER A 5 -30.67 -19.83 -17.97
C SER A 5 -30.55 -18.52 -17.18
N PRO A 6 -31.51 -18.19 -16.29
CA PRO A 6 -31.40 -17.00 -15.45
C PRO A 6 -30.09 -17.05 -14.67
N GLU A 7 -29.31 -15.98 -14.74
CA GLU A 7 -28.04 -15.87 -14.02
C GLU A 7 -28.30 -15.82 -12.51
N PRO A 8 -27.41 -16.39 -11.69
CA PRO A 8 -27.54 -16.31 -10.24
C PRO A 8 -27.46 -14.84 -9.82
N GLU A 9 -28.57 -14.33 -9.28
CA GLU A 9 -28.69 -12.98 -8.76
C GLU A 9 -27.79 -12.81 -7.53
N VAL A 10 -26.92 -11.78 -7.52
CA VAL A 10 -26.14 -11.40 -6.34
C VAL A 10 -27.10 -11.09 -5.20
N LYS A 11 -27.10 -11.94 -4.17
CA LYS A 11 -28.01 -11.82 -3.02
C LYS A 11 -27.23 -11.73 -1.73
N ILE A 12 -27.57 -10.74 -0.92
CA ILE A 12 -27.11 -10.66 0.47
C ILE A 12 -27.88 -11.71 1.26
N LEU A 13 -27.19 -12.77 1.66
CA LEU A 13 -27.73 -13.84 2.49
C LEU A 13 -27.07 -13.78 3.86
N VAL A 14 -27.88 -13.57 4.90
CA VAL A 14 -27.44 -13.50 6.30
C VAL A 14 -28.31 -14.41 7.17
N ASP A 15 -27.70 -15.00 8.20
CA ASP A 15 -28.43 -15.63 9.30
C ASP A 15 -28.63 -14.62 10.43
N MET A 16 -29.86 -14.55 10.93
CA MET A 16 -30.24 -13.65 12.03
C MET A 16 -30.01 -14.32 13.39
N ASP A 17 -29.34 -13.59 14.29
CA ASP A 17 -29.03 -14.03 15.66
C ASP A 17 -28.37 -15.43 15.76
N PRO A 18 -27.32 -15.75 14.95
CA PRO A 18 -26.76 -17.11 14.88
C PRO A 18 -26.04 -17.54 16.16
N ILE A 19 -25.47 -16.57 16.91
CA ILE A 19 -24.71 -16.84 18.14
C ILE A 19 -25.18 -15.89 19.23
N LYS A 20 -25.73 -16.44 20.32
CA LYS A 20 -26.19 -15.66 21.48
C LYS A 20 -25.02 -14.91 22.13
N ASN A 21 -25.16 -13.60 22.28
CA ASN A 21 -24.21 -12.78 23.04
C ASN A 21 -24.26 -13.15 24.54
N SER A 22 -23.16 -13.69 25.07
CA SER A 22 -23.05 -14.10 26.47
C SER A 22 -21.59 -14.16 26.94
N PHE A 23 -21.33 -13.71 28.18
CA PHE A 23 -20.03 -13.86 28.84
C PHE A 23 -19.71 -15.30 29.29
N LYS A 24 -20.61 -16.27 29.07
CA LYS A 24 -20.42 -17.66 29.51
C LYS A 24 -19.13 -18.28 28.97
N GLU A 25 -18.82 -18.04 27.69
CA GLU A 25 -17.63 -18.62 27.06
C GLU A 25 -16.34 -17.90 27.48
N TRP A 26 -16.42 -16.66 27.99
CA TRP A 26 -15.25 -15.94 28.52
C TRP A 26 -14.72 -16.58 29.82
N ALA A 27 -15.62 -17.17 30.61
CA ALA A 27 -15.25 -17.95 31.79
C ALA A 27 -14.59 -19.30 31.44
N ARG A 28 -14.54 -19.67 30.15
CA ARG A 28 -13.94 -20.89 29.62
C ARG A 28 -12.89 -20.52 28.57
N PRO A 29 -11.66 -20.17 28.99
CA PRO A 29 -10.67 -19.60 28.08
C PRO A 29 -10.40 -20.46 26.84
N SER A 30 -10.46 -21.79 26.95
CA SER A 30 -10.22 -22.74 25.87
C SER A 30 -11.48 -23.24 25.14
N HIS A 31 -12.62 -22.55 25.24
CA HIS A 31 -13.90 -23.02 24.68
C HIS A 31 -13.87 -23.32 23.17
N PHE A 32 -12.97 -22.67 22.44
CA PHE A 32 -12.83 -22.79 20.98
C PHE A 32 -12.07 -24.04 20.53
N SER A 33 -11.31 -24.71 21.40
CA SER A 33 -10.49 -25.86 21.02
C SER A 33 -10.78 -27.07 21.89
N ARG A 34 -11.20 -28.18 21.25
CA ARG A 34 -11.47 -29.45 21.93
C ARG A 34 -10.21 -30.04 22.59
N THR A 35 -9.04 -29.75 22.04
CA THR A 35 -7.74 -30.26 22.51
C THR A 35 -7.37 -29.68 23.87
N ILE A 36 -7.62 -28.39 24.08
CA ILE A 36 -7.32 -27.68 25.34
C ILE A 36 -8.57 -27.43 26.20
N ALA A 37 -9.74 -27.93 25.81
CA ALA A 37 -11.00 -27.75 26.53
C ALA A 37 -11.00 -28.34 27.96
N LYS A 38 -10.15 -29.33 28.25
CA LYS A 38 -10.10 -30.01 29.56
C LYS A 38 -9.48 -29.19 30.69
N GLY A 39 -8.82 -28.07 30.37
CA GLY A 39 -8.20 -27.17 31.33
C GLY A 39 -6.68 -27.38 31.48
N PRO A 40 -6.03 -26.55 32.33
CA PRO A 40 -4.59 -26.48 32.43
C PRO A 40 -3.99 -27.61 33.27
N ASP A 41 -3.80 -28.78 32.66
CA ASP A 41 -3.06 -29.89 33.29
C ASP A 41 -1.54 -29.64 33.32
N THR A 42 -1.03 -28.80 32.41
CA THR A 42 0.39 -28.40 32.31
C THR A 42 0.51 -26.93 31.93
N THR A 43 1.68 -26.31 32.18
CA THR A 43 1.95 -24.92 31.76
C THR A 43 1.93 -24.76 30.23
N THR A 44 2.18 -25.83 29.46
CA THR A 44 2.02 -25.86 27.99
C THR A 44 0.61 -25.46 27.55
N TRP A 45 -0.41 -25.75 28.36
CA TRP A 45 -1.79 -25.35 28.08
C TRP A 45 -1.93 -23.83 27.89
N ILE A 46 -1.23 -23.04 28.70
CA ILE A 46 -1.27 -21.57 28.61
C ILE A 46 -0.67 -21.13 27.27
N TRP A 47 0.44 -21.72 26.83
CA TRP A 47 1.04 -21.37 25.55
C TRP A 47 0.16 -21.74 24.36
N ASN A 48 -0.41 -22.96 24.36
CA ASN A 48 -1.32 -23.41 23.31
C ASN A 48 -2.60 -22.56 23.26
N LEU A 49 -3.12 -22.13 24.42
CA LEU A 49 -4.26 -21.22 24.47
C LEU A 49 -4.03 -19.94 23.64
N HIS A 50 -2.84 -19.35 23.72
CA HIS A 50 -2.51 -18.13 22.97
C HIS A 50 -2.14 -18.43 21.51
N ALA A 51 -1.39 -19.51 21.26
CA ALA A 51 -0.95 -19.89 19.91
C ALA A 51 -2.13 -20.25 19.00
N ASP A 52 -3.14 -20.94 19.55
CA ASP A 52 -4.26 -21.47 18.77
C ASP A 52 -5.44 -20.48 18.69
N ALA A 53 -5.38 -19.34 19.39
CA ALA A 53 -6.52 -18.41 19.53
C ALA A 53 -7.06 -17.88 18.19
N HIS A 54 -6.17 -17.64 17.22
CA HIS A 54 -6.52 -17.17 15.87
C HIS A 54 -6.35 -18.25 14.80
N ASP A 55 -6.05 -19.50 15.18
CA ASP A 55 -6.02 -20.62 14.25
C ASP A 55 -7.44 -21.18 14.06
N PHE A 56 -8.30 -20.39 13.38
CA PHE A 56 -9.74 -20.67 13.29
C PHE A 56 -10.07 -22.03 12.66
N ASP A 57 -9.25 -22.50 11.71
CA ASP A 57 -9.42 -23.80 11.06
C ASP A 57 -9.19 -24.98 12.02
N SER A 58 -8.42 -24.77 13.10
CA SER A 58 -8.27 -25.77 14.15
C SER A 58 -9.49 -25.85 15.08
N HIS A 59 -10.34 -24.81 15.10
CA HIS A 59 -11.52 -24.75 15.98
C HIS A 59 -12.70 -25.53 15.40
N THR A 60 -12.88 -25.44 14.09
CA THR A 60 -14.04 -25.97 13.35
C THR A 60 -13.65 -26.29 11.91
N SER A 61 -14.31 -27.25 11.28
CA SER A 61 -14.14 -27.56 9.86
C SER A 61 -15.18 -26.84 8.98
N ASP A 62 -16.03 -26.01 9.57
CA ASP A 62 -17.05 -25.25 8.85
C ASP A 62 -16.46 -23.95 8.29
N LEU A 63 -16.24 -23.93 6.97
CA LEU A 63 -15.69 -22.77 6.25
C LEU A 63 -16.59 -21.53 6.38
N GLU A 64 -17.91 -21.70 6.55
CA GLU A 64 -18.81 -20.56 6.76
C GLU A 64 -18.56 -19.91 8.12
N GLU A 65 -18.42 -20.71 9.18
CA GLU A 65 -18.08 -20.22 10.52
C GLU A 65 -16.70 -19.54 10.54
N ILE A 66 -15.70 -20.15 9.89
CA ILE A 66 -14.35 -19.58 9.74
C ILE A 66 -14.44 -18.22 9.03
N SER A 67 -15.15 -18.13 7.91
CA SER A 67 -15.32 -16.90 7.15
C SER A 67 -15.98 -15.78 7.97
N ARG A 68 -16.97 -16.13 8.79
CA ARG A 68 -17.62 -15.20 9.74
C ARG A 68 -16.65 -14.70 10.81
N LYS A 69 -15.81 -15.58 11.37
CA LYS A 69 -14.77 -15.20 12.35
C LYS A 69 -13.75 -14.25 11.73
N VAL A 70 -13.24 -14.59 10.54
CA VAL A 70 -12.30 -13.75 9.78
C VAL A 70 -12.90 -12.36 9.53
N PHE A 71 -14.14 -12.30 9.02
CA PHE A 71 -14.81 -11.03 8.73
C PHE A 71 -15.03 -10.15 9.96
N SER A 72 -15.44 -10.74 11.09
CA SER A 72 -15.57 -10.03 12.35
C SER A 72 -14.21 -9.55 12.89
N ALA A 73 -13.18 -10.38 12.79
CA ALA A 73 -11.82 -10.04 13.19
C ALA A 73 -11.24 -8.87 12.38
N HIS A 74 -11.56 -8.77 11.08
CA HIS A 74 -11.18 -7.62 10.26
C HIS A 74 -11.74 -6.31 10.81
N PHE A 75 -13.01 -6.29 11.23
CA PHE A 75 -13.60 -5.12 11.88
C PHE A 75 -12.95 -4.79 13.22
N GLY A 76 -12.59 -5.81 14.01
CA GLY A 76 -11.82 -5.64 15.23
C GLY A 76 -10.46 -4.97 14.96
N GLN A 77 -9.74 -5.43 13.94
CA GLN A 77 -8.46 -4.84 13.53
C GLN A 77 -8.64 -3.39 13.02
N LEU A 78 -9.67 -3.11 12.21
CA LEU A 78 -9.97 -1.76 11.76
C LEU A 78 -10.29 -0.83 12.93
N SER A 79 -11.01 -1.30 13.95
CA SER A 79 -11.27 -0.54 15.16
C SER A 79 -9.98 -0.13 15.87
N ILE A 80 -9.02 -1.05 16.00
CA ILE A 80 -7.70 -0.78 16.59
C ILE A 80 -6.92 0.25 15.74
N ILE A 81 -6.96 0.13 14.41
CA ILE A 81 -6.31 1.09 13.50
C ILE A 81 -6.90 2.49 13.69
N PHE A 82 -8.23 2.64 13.73
CA PHE A 82 -8.88 3.93 13.94
C PHE A 82 -8.63 4.50 15.33
N LEU A 83 -8.54 3.65 16.36
CA LEU A 83 -8.16 4.08 17.70
C LEU A 83 -6.71 4.58 17.75
N TRP A 84 -5.79 3.87 17.10
CA TRP A 84 -4.40 4.31 16.95
C TRP A 84 -4.31 5.65 16.20
N LEU A 85 -4.99 5.78 15.06
CA LEU A 85 -5.09 7.05 14.32
C LEU A 85 -5.66 8.18 15.17
N SER A 86 -6.75 7.93 15.89
CA SER A 86 -7.34 8.89 16.83
C SER A 86 -6.31 9.37 17.86
N GLY A 87 -5.54 8.45 18.44
CA GLY A 87 -4.42 8.76 19.33
C GLY A 87 -3.38 9.67 18.67
N MET A 88 -2.96 9.37 17.44
CA MET A 88 -1.97 10.19 16.72
C MET A 88 -2.48 11.63 16.50
N TYR A 89 -3.72 11.80 16.05
CA TYR A 89 -4.34 13.12 15.90
C TYR A 89 -4.54 13.84 17.24
N PHE A 90 -4.93 13.13 18.29
CA PHE A 90 -5.12 13.71 19.62
C PHE A 90 -3.80 14.19 20.23
N HIS A 91 -2.74 13.39 20.12
CA HIS A 91 -1.40 13.79 20.55
C HIS A 91 -0.91 15.01 19.76
N GLY A 92 -1.15 15.03 18.44
CA GLY A 92 -0.94 16.21 17.60
C GLY A 92 -1.72 17.44 18.09
N ALA A 93 -2.95 17.28 18.55
CA ALA A 93 -3.80 18.39 18.99
C ALA A 93 -3.47 18.93 20.38
N ARG A 94 -2.85 18.13 21.27
CA ARG A 94 -2.74 18.46 22.72
C ARG A 94 -1.32 18.52 23.25
N PHE A 95 -0.40 17.81 22.62
CA PHE A 95 0.95 17.59 23.14
C PHE A 95 2.03 17.80 22.08
N SER A 96 1.72 18.56 21.02
CA SER A 96 2.63 18.86 19.92
C SER A 96 3.01 20.34 19.90
N ASN A 97 3.93 20.68 18.98
CA ASN A 97 4.25 22.04 18.61
C ASN A 97 3.68 22.39 17.21
N TYR A 98 2.55 21.78 16.79
CA TYR A 98 2.07 21.83 15.42
C TYR A 98 1.85 23.25 14.86
N GLU A 99 1.14 24.12 15.58
CA GLU A 99 0.90 25.50 15.12
C GLU A 99 2.19 26.31 15.05
N ALA A 100 3.11 26.10 16.00
CA ALA A 100 4.42 26.74 15.99
C ALA A 100 5.28 26.25 14.82
N TRP A 101 5.30 24.95 14.55
CA TRP A 101 5.98 24.41 13.38
C TRP A 101 5.36 24.89 12.07
N LEU A 102 4.04 25.04 12.02
CA LEU A 102 3.37 25.47 10.81
C LEU A 102 3.79 26.89 10.38
N SER A 103 4.10 27.76 11.34
CA SER A 103 4.60 29.12 11.08
C SER A 103 6.09 29.18 10.71
N ASP A 104 6.93 28.27 11.21
CA ASP A 104 8.34 28.14 10.78
C ASP A 104 8.80 26.67 10.65
N PRO A 105 8.42 25.99 9.54
CA PRO A 105 8.78 24.59 9.31
C PRO A 105 10.27 24.36 9.07
N THR A 106 11.03 25.42 8.81
CA THR A 106 12.44 25.34 8.44
C THR A 106 13.36 25.28 9.65
N HIS A 107 13.01 25.98 10.74
CA HIS A 107 13.84 26.02 11.94
C HIS A 107 13.25 25.25 13.11
N ILE A 108 11.92 25.08 13.16
CA ILE A 108 11.28 24.30 14.22
C ILE A 108 11.28 22.82 13.81
N GLY A 109 11.83 21.97 14.65
CA GLY A 109 11.77 20.52 14.44
C GLY A 109 10.35 19.99 14.69
N PRO A 110 9.86 19.04 13.87
CA PRO A 110 8.54 18.49 14.07
C PRO A 110 8.45 17.63 15.34
N SER A 111 7.39 17.80 16.12
CA SER A 111 7.01 16.90 17.21
C SER A 111 5.62 16.33 16.93
N ALA A 112 5.56 15.12 16.38
CA ALA A 112 4.33 14.36 16.08
C ALA A 112 3.39 14.96 14.99
N GLN A 113 3.88 15.16 13.76
CA GLN A 113 3.07 15.77 12.69
C GLN A 113 3.43 15.41 11.24
N LEU A 114 2.39 15.40 10.39
CA LEU A 114 2.47 15.24 8.92
C LEU A 114 1.32 15.98 8.19
N TRP A 115 0.62 16.88 8.89
CA TRP A 115 -0.76 17.28 8.59
C TRP A 115 -0.92 18.48 7.63
N ARG A 116 0.16 19.24 7.40
CA ARG A 116 0.14 20.46 6.56
C ARG A 116 -0.37 20.18 5.15
N ALA A 117 0.02 19.05 4.56
CA ALA A 117 -0.41 18.67 3.23
C ALA A 117 -1.93 18.48 3.12
N SER A 118 -2.65 18.28 4.23
CA SER A 118 -4.13 18.15 4.22
C SER A 118 -4.84 19.49 4.44
N GLY A 119 -4.10 20.60 4.54
CA GLY A 119 -4.66 21.93 4.81
C GLY A 119 -5.11 22.13 6.26
N ILE A 120 -4.58 21.35 7.21
CA ILE A 120 -4.89 21.52 8.63
C ILE A 120 -4.09 22.71 9.18
N THR A 121 -4.76 23.72 9.74
CA THR A 121 -4.14 24.98 10.21
C THR A 121 -4.21 25.19 11.72
N SER A 122 -4.99 24.39 12.45
CA SER A 122 -5.17 24.57 13.90
C SER A 122 -5.31 23.25 14.67
N GLU A 123 -4.99 23.30 15.96
CA GLU A 123 -5.16 22.17 16.89
C GLU A 123 -6.62 21.74 17.03
N LEU A 124 -7.58 22.66 16.86
CA LEU A 124 -9.00 22.35 16.91
C LEU A 124 -9.40 21.34 15.83
N GLN A 125 -8.88 21.49 14.62
CA GLN A 125 -9.15 20.56 13.52
C GLN A 125 -8.58 19.16 13.81
N LEU A 126 -7.35 19.09 14.34
CA LEU A 126 -6.75 17.82 14.78
C LEU A 126 -7.60 17.14 15.86
N TYR A 127 -8.10 17.92 16.82
CA TYR A 127 -8.98 17.40 17.88
C TYR A 127 -10.30 16.87 17.32
N CYS A 128 -10.95 17.59 16.40
CA CYS A 128 -12.16 17.13 15.73
C CYS A 128 -11.92 15.83 14.94
N THR A 129 -10.81 15.73 14.21
CA THR A 129 -10.41 14.51 13.48
C THR A 129 -10.17 13.35 14.44
N ALA A 130 -9.54 13.59 15.59
CA ALA A 130 -9.32 12.56 16.61
C ALA A 130 -10.65 12.00 17.14
N ILE A 131 -11.62 12.86 17.46
CA ILE A 131 -12.96 12.42 17.89
C ILE A 131 -13.69 11.68 16.77
N GLY A 132 -13.61 12.17 15.52
CA GLY A 132 -14.16 11.47 14.36
C GLY A 132 -13.60 10.05 14.22
N ALA A 133 -12.28 9.90 14.24
CA ALA A 133 -11.62 8.60 14.19
C ALA A 133 -12.02 7.68 15.36
N LEU A 134 -12.21 8.23 16.56
CA LEU A 134 -12.69 7.46 17.71
C LEU A 134 -14.14 6.95 17.52
N VAL A 135 -15.03 7.78 16.96
CA VAL A 135 -16.39 7.36 16.60
C VAL A 135 -16.33 6.24 15.56
N PHE A 136 -15.47 6.36 14.53
CA PHE A 136 -15.26 5.29 13.56
C PHE A 136 -14.71 4.01 14.18
N ALA A 137 -13.80 4.11 15.17
CA ALA A 137 -13.33 2.93 15.91
C ALA A 137 -14.48 2.20 16.61
N ALA A 138 -15.39 2.95 17.25
CA ALA A 138 -16.59 2.37 17.88
C ALA A 138 -17.56 1.76 16.85
N LEU A 139 -17.75 2.42 15.70
CA LEU A 139 -18.58 1.90 14.60
C LEU A 139 -18.01 0.61 14.01
N MET A 140 -16.70 0.52 13.81
CA MET A 140 -16.05 -0.71 13.33
C MET A 140 -16.21 -1.84 14.34
N LEU A 141 -16.01 -1.57 15.63
CA LEU A 141 -16.22 -2.57 16.68
C LEU A 141 -17.67 -3.07 16.72
N PHE A 142 -18.62 -2.15 16.60
CA PHE A 142 -20.05 -2.49 16.51
C PHE A 142 -20.38 -3.31 15.27
N ALA A 143 -19.83 -2.95 14.10
CA ALA A 143 -20.02 -3.69 12.86
C ALA A 143 -19.48 -5.13 12.96
N GLY A 144 -18.31 -5.32 13.58
CA GLY A 144 -17.73 -6.64 13.84
C GLY A 144 -18.62 -7.50 14.73
N TRP A 145 -19.16 -6.94 15.81
CA TRP A 145 -20.15 -7.62 16.65
C TRP A 145 -21.45 -7.93 15.88
N PHE A 146 -21.97 -6.95 15.13
CA PHE A 146 -23.22 -7.07 14.40
C PHE A 146 -23.15 -8.17 13.35
N HIS A 147 -22.10 -8.19 12.53
CA HIS A 147 -21.91 -9.17 11.46
C HIS A 147 -21.43 -10.56 11.94
N TYR A 148 -21.23 -10.75 13.25
CA TYR A 148 -20.96 -12.06 13.82
C TYR A 148 -22.14 -12.59 14.65
N HIS A 149 -22.73 -11.76 15.52
CA HIS A 149 -23.77 -12.16 16.45
C HIS A 149 -25.20 -11.87 15.99
N LYS A 150 -25.42 -10.92 15.07
CA LYS A 150 -26.75 -10.45 14.68
C LYS A 150 -27.12 -10.77 13.25
N ALA A 151 -26.27 -10.46 12.29
CA ALA A 151 -26.52 -10.66 10.87
C ALA A 151 -25.26 -11.25 10.21
N ALA A 152 -25.03 -12.55 10.43
CA ALA A 152 -23.81 -13.20 9.93
C ALA A 152 -23.98 -13.62 8.48
N PRO A 153 -23.09 -13.19 7.56
CA PRO A 153 -23.18 -13.57 6.15
C PRO A 153 -23.00 -15.07 5.93
N LYS A 154 -23.64 -15.60 4.89
CA LYS A 154 -23.44 -16.98 4.41
C LYS A 154 -22.20 -17.11 3.53
N LEU A 155 -21.69 -18.32 3.39
CA LEU A 155 -20.49 -18.61 2.60
C LEU A 155 -20.58 -18.11 1.15
N ALA A 156 -21.76 -18.23 0.53
CA ALA A 156 -22.00 -17.75 -0.83
C ALA A 156 -21.75 -16.24 -1.00
N TRP A 157 -21.96 -15.44 0.04
CA TRP A 157 -21.66 -14.01 0.01
C TRP A 157 -20.14 -13.75 0.02
N PHE A 158 -19.38 -14.50 0.83
CA PHE A 158 -17.92 -14.41 0.86
C PHE A 158 -17.26 -14.89 -0.43
N GLN A 159 -17.89 -15.84 -1.13
CA GLN A 159 -17.39 -16.43 -2.37
C GLN A 159 -17.79 -15.65 -3.64
N ASP A 160 -18.57 -14.57 -3.50
CA ASP A 160 -18.92 -13.67 -4.62
C ASP A 160 -17.75 -12.72 -4.94
N VAL A 161 -16.71 -13.30 -5.53
CA VAL A 161 -15.44 -12.62 -5.82
C VAL A 161 -15.56 -11.57 -6.91
N GLU A 162 -16.43 -11.77 -7.91
CA GLU A 162 -16.70 -10.76 -8.94
C GLU A 162 -17.31 -9.50 -8.31
N SER A 163 -18.31 -9.64 -7.45
CA SER A 163 -18.91 -8.51 -6.74
C SER A 163 -17.89 -7.84 -5.82
N MET A 164 -17.14 -8.62 -5.03
CA MET A 164 -16.11 -8.10 -4.14
C MET A 164 -15.05 -7.27 -4.89
N LEU A 165 -14.53 -7.77 -6.02
CA LEU A 165 -13.53 -7.07 -6.82
C LEU A 165 -14.10 -5.80 -7.47
N ASN A 166 -15.30 -5.84 -8.03
CA ASN A 166 -15.93 -4.65 -8.59
C ASN A 166 -16.11 -3.55 -7.52
N HIS A 167 -16.60 -3.91 -6.32
CA HIS A 167 -16.80 -2.96 -5.22
C HIS A 167 -15.48 -2.45 -4.64
N HIS A 168 -14.44 -3.28 -4.54
CA HIS A 168 -13.13 -2.84 -4.04
C HIS A 168 -12.40 -1.96 -5.06
N LEU A 169 -12.43 -2.31 -6.36
CA LEU A 169 -11.81 -1.50 -7.40
C LEU A 169 -12.57 -0.18 -7.58
N ALA A 170 -13.85 -0.19 -7.94
CA ALA A 170 -14.58 1.04 -8.21
C ALA A 170 -14.96 1.81 -6.92
N GLY A 171 -15.47 1.10 -5.92
CA GLY A 171 -15.94 1.72 -4.68
C GLY A 171 -14.79 2.13 -3.77
N LEU A 172 -14.05 1.15 -3.23
CA LEU A 172 -13.01 1.43 -2.22
C LEU A 172 -11.85 2.25 -2.80
N LEU A 173 -11.26 1.82 -3.92
CA LEU A 173 -10.11 2.51 -4.53
C LEU A 173 -10.54 3.69 -5.39
N GLY A 174 -11.51 3.50 -6.29
CA GLY A 174 -11.98 4.53 -7.22
C GLY A 174 -12.62 5.73 -6.52
N LEU A 175 -13.71 5.53 -5.76
CA LEU A 175 -14.37 6.62 -5.04
C LEU A 175 -13.51 7.18 -3.90
N GLY A 176 -12.68 6.33 -3.28
CA GLY A 176 -11.69 6.77 -2.30
C GLY A 176 -10.70 7.78 -2.89
N SER A 177 -10.08 7.44 -4.02
CA SER A 177 -9.16 8.35 -4.72
C SER A 177 -9.86 9.58 -5.26
N LEU A 178 -11.10 9.46 -5.76
CA LEU A 178 -11.89 10.59 -6.26
C LEU A 178 -12.21 11.59 -5.15
N SER A 179 -12.62 11.08 -3.99
CA SER A 179 -12.95 11.87 -2.81
C SER A 179 -11.70 12.58 -2.26
N TRP A 180 -10.55 11.90 -2.30
CA TRP A 180 -9.27 12.49 -1.92
C TRP A 180 -8.81 13.58 -2.92
N ALA A 181 -8.95 13.37 -4.23
CA ALA A 181 -8.70 14.42 -5.23
C ALA A 181 -9.61 15.64 -5.01
N GLY A 182 -10.90 15.43 -4.71
CA GLY A 182 -11.83 16.50 -4.35
C GLY A 182 -11.39 17.27 -3.10
N HIS A 183 -10.97 16.57 -2.05
CA HIS A 183 -10.36 17.20 -0.88
C HIS A 183 -9.11 18.01 -1.27
N GLN A 184 -8.22 17.46 -2.10
CA GLN A 184 -7.00 18.15 -2.48
C GLN A 184 -7.28 19.46 -3.24
N VAL A 185 -8.15 19.40 -4.25
CA VAL A 185 -8.53 20.55 -5.09
C VAL A 185 -9.23 21.65 -4.29
N HIS A 186 -10.15 21.28 -3.39
CA HIS A 186 -11.00 22.26 -2.70
C HIS A 186 -10.46 22.71 -1.33
N VAL A 187 -9.48 22.00 -0.76
CA VAL A 187 -9.01 22.20 0.62
C VAL A 187 -7.50 22.36 0.67
N SER A 188 -6.79 21.28 0.32
CA SER A 188 -5.35 21.20 0.52
C SER A 188 -4.59 22.26 -0.29
N ILE A 189 -4.89 22.33 -1.58
CA ILE A 189 -4.19 23.18 -2.54
C ILE A 189 -4.37 24.67 -2.19
N PRO A 190 -5.60 25.20 -2.01
CA PRO A 190 -5.80 26.59 -1.62
C PRO A 190 -5.07 26.98 -0.34
N ILE A 191 -5.16 26.15 0.72
CA ILE A 191 -4.54 26.45 2.01
C ILE A 191 -3.01 26.39 1.90
N ASN A 192 -2.45 25.40 1.21
CA ASN A 192 -0.99 25.32 1.05
C ASN A 192 -0.44 26.45 0.19
N GLN A 193 -1.21 27.01 -0.74
CA GLN A 193 -0.79 28.20 -1.48
C GLN A 193 -0.59 29.42 -0.56
N PHE A 194 -1.50 29.65 0.39
CA PHE A 194 -1.32 30.70 1.41
C PHE A 194 -0.14 30.41 2.35
N LEU A 195 -0.01 29.16 2.82
CA LEU A 195 1.10 28.76 3.68
C LEU A 195 2.45 28.88 2.99
N ASN A 196 2.52 28.60 1.68
CA ASN A 196 3.74 28.76 0.89
C ASN A 196 4.04 30.24 0.59
N ALA A 197 3.03 31.11 0.61
CA ALA A 197 3.18 32.56 0.54
C ALA A 197 3.58 33.21 1.88
N GLY A 198 3.71 32.43 2.95
CA GLY A 198 4.10 32.91 4.28
C GLY A 198 2.98 33.61 5.06
N VAL A 199 1.72 33.36 4.68
CA VAL A 199 0.56 33.86 5.43
C VAL A 199 0.45 33.08 6.75
N ASP A 200 0.25 33.80 7.85
CA ASP A 200 0.06 33.18 9.16
C ASP A 200 -1.17 32.26 9.12
N PRO A 201 -1.08 31.01 9.63
CA PRO A 201 -2.19 30.05 9.60
C PRO A 201 -3.50 30.56 10.20
N LYS A 202 -3.45 31.53 11.12
CA LYS A 202 -4.62 32.14 11.77
C LYS A 202 -5.35 33.16 10.88
N GLU A 203 -4.65 33.72 9.90
CA GLU A 203 -5.18 34.69 8.94
C GLU A 203 -5.73 34.00 7.68
N ILE A 204 -5.46 32.70 7.50
CA ILE A 204 -5.98 31.93 6.37
C ILE A 204 -7.49 31.73 6.56
N PRO A 205 -8.33 32.01 5.53
CA PRO A 205 -9.75 31.72 5.58
C PRO A 205 -10.03 30.27 6.01
N LEU A 206 -11.07 30.08 6.82
CA LEU A 206 -11.42 28.74 7.27
C LEU A 206 -11.85 27.87 6.07
N LEU A 207 -11.68 26.56 6.22
CA LEU A 207 -11.96 25.60 5.16
C LEU A 207 -13.32 25.78 4.47
N HIS A 208 -14.37 25.96 5.25
CA HIS A 208 -15.72 26.09 4.72
C HIS A 208 -15.94 27.39 3.94
N GLU A 209 -15.13 28.42 4.16
CA GLU A 209 -15.20 29.68 3.43
C GLU A 209 -14.78 29.51 1.97
N PHE A 210 -13.78 28.66 1.68
CA PHE A 210 -13.41 28.33 0.30
C PHE A 210 -14.52 27.58 -0.45
N ILE A 211 -15.32 26.78 0.25
CA ILE A 211 -16.41 26.02 -0.35
C ILE A 211 -17.65 26.90 -0.55
N LEU A 212 -17.98 27.73 0.45
CA LEU A 212 -19.20 28.56 0.45
C LEU A 212 -19.01 29.86 -0.34
N ASN A 213 -17.80 30.41 -0.39
CA ASN A 213 -17.47 31.61 -1.14
C ASN A 213 -16.54 31.27 -2.30
N TRP A 214 -17.16 30.96 -3.44
CA TRP A 214 -16.45 30.64 -4.68
C TRP A 214 -15.57 31.78 -5.22
N ASP A 215 -15.86 33.03 -4.86
CA ASP A 215 -15.03 34.17 -5.27
C ASP A 215 -13.62 34.08 -4.67
N LEU A 216 -13.45 33.47 -3.49
CA LEU A 216 -12.13 33.24 -2.89
C LEU A 216 -11.30 32.25 -3.70
N LEU A 217 -11.92 31.15 -4.14
CA LEU A 217 -11.25 30.17 -5.02
C LEU A 217 -10.96 30.77 -6.40
N ALA A 218 -11.90 31.53 -6.96
CA ALA A 218 -11.71 32.20 -8.25
C ALA A 218 -10.59 33.26 -8.23
N GLN A 219 -10.32 33.89 -7.08
CA GLN A 219 -9.18 34.80 -6.92
C GLN A 219 -7.83 34.06 -6.95
N LEU A 220 -7.77 32.85 -6.39
CA LEU A 220 -6.57 32.01 -6.40
C LEU A 220 -6.37 31.31 -7.76
N TYR A 221 -7.46 30.83 -8.33
CA TYR A 221 -7.53 30.02 -9.54
C TYR A 221 -8.67 30.56 -10.42
N PRO A 222 -8.40 31.49 -11.35
CA PRO A 222 -9.41 32.12 -12.20
C PRO A 222 -10.33 31.14 -12.93
N SER A 223 -9.82 29.95 -13.25
CA SER A 223 -10.60 28.85 -13.84
C SER A 223 -11.83 28.42 -13.05
N PHE A 224 -11.87 28.63 -11.73
CA PHE A 224 -13.06 28.32 -10.91
C PHE A 224 -14.26 29.22 -11.25
N ALA A 225 -14.06 30.42 -11.80
CA ALA A 225 -15.15 31.29 -12.23
C ALA A 225 -15.97 30.70 -13.39
N GLU A 226 -15.38 29.79 -14.19
CA GLU A 226 -16.07 29.07 -15.27
C GLU A 226 -16.97 27.93 -14.75
N GLY A 227 -16.83 27.59 -13.46
CA GLY A 227 -17.55 26.53 -12.78
C GLY A 227 -17.39 25.13 -13.39
N ALA A 228 -18.46 24.35 -13.35
CA ALA A 228 -18.47 22.97 -13.84
C ALA A 228 -18.73 22.86 -15.36
N THR A 229 -18.97 23.97 -16.07
CA THR A 229 -19.26 23.95 -17.50
C THR A 229 -18.11 23.35 -18.33
N PRO A 230 -16.82 23.67 -18.08
CA PRO A 230 -15.71 23.03 -18.79
C PRO A 230 -15.65 21.50 -18.59
N PHE A 231 -16.05 20.99 -17.41
CA PHE A 231 -16.16 19.55 -17.17
C PHE A 231 -17.23 18.89 -18.05
N PHE A 232 -18.47 19.41 -18.04
CA PHE A 232 -19.57 18.83 -18.82
C PHE A 232 -19.43 19.01 -20.34
N THR A 233 -18.61 19.97 -20.77
CA THR A 233 -18.29 20.21 -22.19
C THR A 233 -16.99 19.54 -22.63
N LEU A 234 -16.31 18.81 -21.73
CA LEU A 234 -15.00 18.18 -21.96
C LEU A 234 -13.88 19.16 -22.37
N ASN A 235 -14.01 20.44 -22.04
CA ASN A 235 -12.97 21.46 -22.24
C ASN A 235 -11.98 21.48 -21.04
N LEU A 236 -11.33 20.35 -20.81
CA LEU A 236 -10.56 20.09 -19.58
C LEU A 236 -9.27 20.92 -19.46
N SER A 237 -8.78 21.53 -20.54
CA SER A 237 -7.59 22.39 -20.52
C SER A 237 -7.77 23.63 -19.63
N LYS A 238 -9.01 23.96 -19.24
CA LYS A 238 -9.32 25.05 -18.32
C LYS A 238 -8.88 24.76 -16.88
N TYR A 239 -8.66 23.51 -16.51
CA TYR A 239 -8.33 23.11 -15.13
C TYR A 239 -6.82 22.94 -14.87
N LEU A 240 -5.96 23.31 -15.84
CA LEU A 240 -4.51 23.13 -15.76
C LEU A 240 -3.83 23.96 -14.66
N GLU A 241 -4.52 24.91 -14.03
CA GLU A 241 -3.98 25.71 -12.93
C GLU A 241 -3.86 24.91 -11.62
N PHE A 242 -4.79 23.98 -11.38
CA PHE A 242 -4.83 23.15 -10.16
C PHE A 242 -4.75 21.63 -10.45
N LEU A 243 -4.89 21.20 -11.70
CA LEU A 243 -4.57 19.85 -12.18
C LEU A 243 -3.35 19.93 -13.11
N THR A 244 -2.17 19.99 -12.51
CA THR A 244 -0.92 20.20 -13.24
C THR A 244 -0.25 18.89 -13.63
N PHE A 245 0.82 18.99 -14.43
CA PHE A 245 1.74 17.89 -14.73
C PHE A 245 3.17 18.45 -14.77
N ARG A 246 3.57 19.15 -13.69
CA ARG A 246 4.87 19.84 -13.63
C ARG A 246 6.00 18.83 -13.45
N GLU A 247 5.80 17.87 -12.57
CA GLU A 247 6.81 16.96 -12.04
C GLU A 247 7.92 17.71 -11.28
N GLY A 248 8.83 16.96 -10.64
CA GLY A 248 9.85 17.50 -9.76
C GLY A 248 9.29 17.94 -8.39
N LEU A 249 9.96 18.91 -7.76
CA LEU A 249 9.67 19.36 -6.40
C LEU A 249 9.26 20.84 -6.37
N ASP A 250 8.29 21.15 -5.50
CA ASP A 250 7.93 22.53 -5.17
C ASP A 250 9.15 23.25 -4.57
N PRO A 251 9.56 24.42 -5.08
CA PRO A 251 10.80 25.08 -4.67
C PRO A 251 10.77 25.64 -3.24
N VAL A 252 9.58 25.87 -2.67
CA VAL A 252 9.40 26.39 -1.30
C VAL A 252 9.47 25.25 -0.29
N THR A 253 8.76 24.15 -0.57
CA THR A 253 8.57 23.06 0.40
C THR A 253 9.50 21.86 0.16
N ARG A 254 10.01 21.72 -1.07
CA ARG A 254 10.73 20.54 -1.60
C ARG A 254 9.97 19.21 -1.45
N GLY A 255 8.65 19.28 -1.33
CA GLY A 255 7.77 18.15 -1.57
C GLY A 255 7.30 18.12 -3.03
N LEU A 256 6.61 17.04 -3.43
CA LEU A 256 5.90 17.00 -4.70
C LEU A 256 4.82 18.10 -4.77
N TRP A 257 4.53 18.56 -5.99
CA TRP A 257 3.45 19.51 -6.22
C TRP A 257 2.10 18.91 -5.84
N LEU A 258 1.37 19.55 -4.91
CA LEU A 258 0.05 19.07 -4.49
C LEU A 258 -0.97 19.05 -5.65
N THR A 259 -0.81 19.94 -6.62
CA THR A 259 -1.59 19.98 -7.86
C THR A 259 -1.31 18.78 -8.78
N ASP A 260 -0.07 18.28 -8.83
CA ASP A 260 0.27 17.05 -9.55
C ASP A 260 -0.29 15.83 -8.79
N ILE A 261 -0.23 15.82 -7.45
CA ILE A 261 -0.82 14.75 -6.64
C ILE A 261 -2.35 14.70 -6.82
N ALA A 262 -3.03 15.84 -6.87
CA ALA A 262 -4.48 15.91 -7.14
C ALA A 262 -4.83 15.35 -8.52
N HIS A 263 -4.05 15.72 -9.55
CA HIS A 263 -4.22 15.18 -10.90
C HIS A 263 -3.96 13.66 -10.94
N HIS A 264 -2.93 13.19 -10.23
CA HIS A 264 -2.63 11.78 -10.07
C HIS A 264 -3.81 11.01 -9.43
N HIS A 265 -4.37 11.50 -8.33
CA HIS A 265 -5.53 10.87 -7.69
C HIS A 265 -6.77 10.86 -8.56
N LEU A 266 -7.01 11.92 -9.35
CA LEU A 266 -8.11 11.95 -10.31
C LEU A 266 -7.92 10.89 -11.41
N ALA A 267 -6.71 10.77 -11.96
CA ALA A 267 -6.39 9.75 -12.97
C ALA A 267 -6.54 8.32 -12.41
N ILE A 268 -6.04 8.07 -11.19
CA ILE A 268 -6.20 6.80 -10.48
C ILE A 268 -7.69 6.50 -10.23
N ALA A 269 -8.47 7.49 -9.82
CA ALA A 269 -9.89 7.33 -9.57
C ALA A 269 -10.61 6.85 -10.83
N ILE A 270 -10.36 7.50 -11.98
CA ILE A 270 -10.96 7.12 -13.27
C ILE A 270 -10.54 5.70 -13.65
N LEU A 271 -9.24 5.37 -13.53
CA LEU A 271 -8.72 4.04 -13.83
C LEU A 271 -9.44 2.96 -13.02
N PHE A 272 -9.55 3.14 -11.70
CA PHE A 272 -10.16 2.14 -10.82
C PHE A 272 -11.69 2.09 -10.93
N LEU A 273 -12.36 3.23 -11.17
CA LEU A 273 -13.78 3.27 -11.47
C LEU A 273 -14.08 2.46 -12.73
N VAL A 274 -13.31 2.61 -13.80
CA VAL A 274 -13.48 1.83 -15.02
C VAL A 274 -13.12 0.36 -14.79
N ALA A 275 -12.01 0.06 -14.10
CA ALA A 275 -11.57 -1.31 -13.82
C ALA A 275 -12.59 -2.10 -12.98
N GLY A 276 -13.28 -1.46 -12.03
CA GLY A 276 -14.32 -2.09 -11.23
C GLY A 276 -15.64 -2.37 -11.95
N HIS A 277 -15.72 -2.15 -13.27
CA HIS A 277 -16.85 -2.56 -14.11
C HIS A 277 -16.49 -3.73 -15.06
N MET A 278 -15.36 -4.39 -14.82
CA MET A 278 -14.87 -5.49 -15.67
C MET A 278 -15.62 -6.82 -15.42
N TYR A 279 -15.97 -7.14 -14.17
CA TYR A 279 -16.44 -8.47 -13.81
C TYR A 279 -17.97 -8.59 -13.86
N ARG A 280 -18.46 -9.75 -14.30
CA ARG A 280 -19.89 -10.00 -14.51
C ARG A 280 -20.62 -10.14 -13.17
N THR A 281 -21.73 -9.44 -13.03
CA THR A 281 -22.67 -9.54 -11.90
C THR A 281 -24.08 -9.85 -12.42
N SER A 282 -25.16 -9.47 -11.72
CA SER A 282 -26.54 -9.84 -12.03
C SER A 282 -27.09 -9.38 -13.39
N TRP A 283 -26.41 -8.47 -14.10
CA TRP A 283 -26.89 -7.90 -15.38
C TRP A 283 -26.33 -8.59 -16.64
N GLY A 284 -25.56 -9.68 -16.49
CA GLY A 284 -25.04 -10.46 -17.62
C GLY A 284 -23.96 -9.81 -18.47
N ILE A 285 -23.49 -8.61 -18.10
CA ILE A 285 -22.39 -7.89 -18.75
C ILE A 285 -21.15 -8.00 -17.87
N GLY A 286 -19.99 -8.26 -18.50
CA GLY A 286 -18.69 -8.39 -17.86
C GLY A 286 -18.07 -9.78 -18.05
N HIS A 287 -16.98 -10.05 -17.35
CA HIS A 287 -16.25 -11.31 -17.43
C HIS A 287 -16.44 -12.18 -16.18
N GLY A 288 -16.56 -13.50 -16.36
CA GLY A 288 -16.40 -14.46 -15.27
C GLY A 288 -14.92 -14.74 -15.03
N ILE A 289 -14.45 -14.66 -13.78
CA ILE A 289 -13.02 -14.83 -13.47
C ILE A 289 -12.58 -16.26 -13.80
N LYS A 290 -13.42 -17.24 -13.49
CA LYS A 290 -13.19 -18.64 -13.86
C LYS A 290 -13.02 -18.82 -15.37
N ASP A 291 -13.89 -18.18 -16.17
CA ASP A 291 -13.83 -18.26 -17.64
C ASP A 291 -12.50 -17.69 -18.17
N ILE A 292 -12.06 -16.55 -17.60
CA ILE A 292 -10.75 -15.95 -17.93
C ILE A 292 -9.64 -16.95 -17.59
N LEU A 293 -9.59 -17.48 -16.37
CA LEU A 293 -8.51 -18.36 -15.92
C LEU A 293 -8.41 -19.62 -16.79
N GLU A 294 -9.52 -20.29 -17.06
CA GLU A 294 -9.54 -21.53 -17.85
C GLU A 294 -9.23 -21.32 -19.33
N ALA A 295 -9.48 -20.12 -19.87
CA ALA A 295 -9.09 -19.77 -21.23
C ALA A 295 -7.57 -19.64 -21.41
N HIS A 296 -6.83 -19.31 -20.34
CA HIS A 296 -5.38 -19.09 -20.38
C HIS A 296 -4.60 -20.39 -20.16
N LYS A 297 -4.32 -21.08 -21.27
CA LYS A 297 -3.50 -22.31 -21.33
C LYS A 297 -2.52 -22.26 -22.49
N GLY A 298 -1.37 -22.91 -22.35
CA GLY A 298 -0.32 -22.91 -23.36
C GLY A 298 0.36 -24.29 -23.52
N PRO A 299 1.19 -24.46 -24.56
CA PRO A 299 1.81 -25.75 -24.87
C PRO A 299 2.73 -26.27 -23.76
N PHE A 300 3.30 -25.37 -22.94
CA PHE A 300 4.22 -25.72 -21.85
C PHE A 300 3.54 -25.84 -20.48
N THR A 301 2.33 -25.31 -20.31
CA THR A 301 1.67 -25.13 -19.02
C THR A 301 0.55 -26.14 -18.75
N GLY A 302 0.36 -27.13 -19.63
CA GLY A 302 -0.63 -28.19 -19.43
C GLY A 302 -2.06 -27.64 -19.43
N GLN A 303 -2.79 -27.84 -18.33
CA GLN A 303 -4.15 -27.32 -18.15
C GLN A 303 -4.18 -25.83 -17.72
N GLY A 304 -3.03 -25.16 -17.67
CA GLY A 304 -2.95 -23.73 -17.37
C GLY A 304 -3.44 -23.41 -15.96
N HIS A 305 -4.34 -22.43 -15.84
CA HIS A 305 -4.87 -21.95 -14.56
C HIS A 305 -6.15 -22.67 -14.10
N LYS A 306 -6.50 -23.81 -14.72
CA LYS A 306 -7.68 -24.58 -14.31
C LYS A 306 -7.60 -24.90 -12.81
N GLY A 307 -8.69 -24.62 -12.10
CA GLY A 307 -8.76 -24.85 -10.66
C GLY A 307 -8.35 -23.65 -9.79
N LEU A 308 -7.60 -22.67 -10.31
CA LEU A 308 -7.10 -21.57 -9.48
C LEU A 308 -8.25 -20.75 -8.85
N TYR A 309 -9.37 -20.62 -9.57
CA TYR A 309 -10.59 -19.99 -9.06
C TYR A 309 -11.09 -20.69 -7.79
N GLU A 310 -11.18 -22.02 -7.82
CA GLU A 310 -11.63 -22.82 -6.68
C GLU A 310 -10.66 -22.72 -5.50
N ILE A 311 -9.33 -22.69 -5.74
CA ILE A 311 -8.34 -22.51 -4.67
C ILE A 311 -8.58 -21.18 -3.94
N LEU A 312 -8.69 -20.10 -4.70
CA LEU A 312 -8.84 -18.75 -4.17
C LEU A 312 -10.22 -18.46 -3.56
N THR A 313 -11.24 -19.28 -3.84
CA THR A 313 -12.58 -19.15 -3.26
C THR A 313 -12.85 -20.11 -2.10
N THR A 314 -12.00 -21.12 -1.90
CA THR A 314 -12.18 -22.12 -0.83
C THR A 314 -11.11 -22.08 0.25
N SER A 315 -9.94 -21.50 -0.01
CA SER A 315 -8.87 -21.35 0.98
C SER A 315 -8.62 -19.88 1.32
N TRP A 316 -8.86 -19.53 2.59
CA TRP A 316 -8.43 -18.24 3.14
C TRP A 316 -6.91 -18.12 3.20
N HIS A 317 -6.19 -19.22 3.45
CA HIS A 317 -4.72 -19.21 3.49
C HIS A 317 -4.10 -18.91 2.12
N ALA A 318 -4.67 -19.42 1.03
CA ALA A 318 -4.24 -19.08 -0.33
C ALA A 318 -4.40 -17.58 -0.62
N GLN A 319 -5.54 -17.00 -0.24
CA GLN A 319 -5.80 -15.57 -0.37
C GLN A 319 -4.86 -14.72 0.49
N VAL A 320 -4.71 -15.06 1.78
CA VAL A 320 -3.80 -14.35 2.69
C VAL A 320 -2.36 -14.41 2.18
N SER A 321 -1.91 -15.56 1.71
CA SER A 321 -0.57 -15.70 1.13
C SER A 321 -0.35 -14.73 -0.04
N LEU A 322 -1.26 -14.72 -1.02
CA LEU A 322 -1.16 -13.84 -2.19
C LEU A 322 -1.22 -12.37 -1.79
N ASN A 323 -2.16 -12.01 -0.91
CA ASN A 323 -2.36 -10.63 -0.47
C ASN A 323 -1.17 -10.11 0.33
N LEU A 324 -0.56 -10.94 1.20
CA LEU A 324 0.65 -10.58 1.94
C LEU A 324 1.86 -10.42 1.02
N ALA A 325 2.01 -11.25 -0.02
CA ALA A 325 3.10 -11.13 -0.98
C ALA A 325 3.01 -9.78 -1.74
N ILE A 326 1.82 -9.42 -2.20
CA ILE A 326 1.57 -8.17 -2.92
C ILE A 326 1.72 -6.97 -1.98
N LEU A 327 1.09 -6.99 -0.80
CA LEU A 327 1.13 -5.89 0.16
C LEU A 327 2.54 -5.67 0.72
N GLY A 328 3.27 -6.74 1.03
CA GLY A 328 4.66 -6.66 1.49
C GLY A 328 5.56 -6.03 0.44
N SER A 329 5.43 -6.46 -0.81
CA SER A 329 6.16 -5.86 -1.94
C SER A 329 5.76 -4.40 -2.16
N LEU A 330 4.46 -4.07 -2.11
CA LEU A 330 3.96 -2.70 -2.23
C LEU A 330 4.53 -1.79 -1.14
N THR A 331 4.63 -2.28 0.11
CA THR A 331 5.18 -1.51 1.23
C THR A 331 6.65 -1.18 1.00
N ILE A 332 7.44 -2.11 0.43
CA ILE A 332 8.83 -1.85 0.02
C ILE A 332 8.89 -0.82 -1.12
N VAL A 333 8.00 -0.92 -2.11
CA VAL A 333 7.91 0.07 -3.20
C VAL A 333 7.56 1.46 -2.65
N VAL A 334 6.65 1.55 -1.68
CA VAL A 334 6.32 2.81 -0.99
C VAL A 334 7.56 3.40 -0.32
N ALA A 335 8.38 2.58 0.36
CA ALA A 335 9.64 3.04 0.96
C ALA A 335 10.55 3.67 -0.12
N HIS A 336 10.77 2.98 -1.23
CA HIS A 336 11.62 3.45 -2.32
C HIS A 336 11.08 4.71 -3.02
N HIS A 337 9.76 4.80 -3.20
CA HIS A 337 9.15 5.96 -3.84
C HIS A 337 9.19 7.19 -2.93
N MET A 338 8.89 7.05 -1.64
CA MET A 338 8.78 8.20 -0.73
C MET A 338 10.12 8.93 -0.47
N TYR A 339 11.25 8.20 -0.45
CA TYR A 339 12.54 8.87 -0.22
C TYR A 339 13.05 9.60 -1.46
N ALA A 340 12.82 9.04 -2.67
CA ALA A 340 13.26 9.63 -3.92
C ALA A 340 12.26 10.65 -4.51
N MET A 341 11.01 10.60 -4.07
CA MET A 341 9.93 11.53 -4.46
C MET A 341 9.14 11.97 -3.22
N PRO A 342 9.70 12.82 -2.34
CA PRO A 342 9.08 13.21 -1.07
C PRO A 342 7.69 13.83 -1.28
N PRO A 343 6.59 13.16 -0.89
CA PRO A 343 5.24 13.62 -1.26
C PRO A 343 4.70 14.72 -0.35
N TYR A 344 5.38 15.01 0.76
CA TYR A 344 4.92 15.93 1.78
C TYR A 344 5.80 17.19 1.87
N PRO A 345 5.21 18.37 2.12
CA PRO A 345 5.96 19.61 2.34
C PRO A 345 6.99 19.48 3.47
N TYR A 346 8.22 19.96 3.23
CA TYR A 346 9.35 19.98 4.17
C TYR A 346 9.88 18.61 4.63
N LEU A 347 9.31 17.51 4.16
CA LEU A 347 9.75 16.16 4.53
C LEU A 347 11.19 15.89 4.05
N ALA A 348 11.55 16.36 2.85
CA ALA A 348 12.86 16.10 2.26
C ALA A 348 14.04 16.64 3.10
N ALA A 349 13.83 17.74 3.83
CA ALA A 349 14.83 18.34 4.72
C ALA A 349 14.82 17.75 6.14
N ASP A 350 13.84 16.89 6.46
CA ASP A 350 13.77 16.13 7.70
C ASP A 350 14.32 14.71 7.50
N TYR A 351 15.65 14.62 7.59
CA TYR A 351 16.38 13.37 7.38
C TYR A 351 16.00 12.27 8.36
N GLY A 352 15.63 12.63 9.60
CA GLY A 352 15.22 11.66 10.62
C GLY A 352 13.92 10.98 10.23
N THR A 353 12.94 11.75 9.77
CA THR A 353 11.65 11.22 9.32
C THR A 353 11.81 10.41 8.03
N GLN A 354 12.62 10.86 7.07
CA GLN A 354 12.90 10.09 5.83
C GLN A 354 13.50 8.72 6.12
N LEU A 355 14.56 8.66 6.94
CA LEU A 355 15.21 7.41 7.33
C LEU A 355 14.24 6.48 8.09
N SER A 356 13.46 7.05 9.01
CA SER A 356 12.50 6.31 9.82
C SER A 356 11.40 5.70 8.96
N LEU A 357 10.79 6.48 8.05
CA LEU A 357 9.73 6.01 7.16
C LEU A 357 10.24 4.94 6.19
N PHE A 358 11.43 5.14 5.60
CA PHE A 358 12.04 4.14 4.71
C PHE A 358 12.26 2.83 5.46
N THR A 359 12.97 2.87 6.59
CA THR A 359 13.29 1.67 7.38
C THR A 359 12.03 0.97 7.89
N HIS A 360 11.05 1.74 8.37
CA HIS A 360 9.77 1.22 8.85
C HIS A 360 9.02 0.43 7.77
N HIS A 361 8.86 1.01 6.58
CA HIS A 361 8.15 0.36 5.48
C HIS A 361 8.93 -0.83 4.92
N MET A 362 10.26 -0.77 4.87
CA MET A 362 11.10 -1.92 4.50
C MET A 362 10.90 -3.10 5.47
N TRP A 363 10.90 -2.85 6.78
CA TRP A 363 10.69 -3.92 7.78
C TRP A 363 9.29 -4.50 7.72
N ILE A 364 8.26 -3.67 7.63
CA ILE A 364 6.88 -4.16 7.47
C ILE A 364 6.78 -5.02 6.21
N GLY A 365 7.32 -4.55 5.08
CA GLY A 365 7.32 -5.31 3.84
C GLY A 365 8.00 -6.68 3.96
N GLY A 366 9.17 -6.72 4.61
CA GLY A 366 9.88 -7.97 4.89
C GLY A 366 9.07 -8.95 5.75
N PHE A 367 8.44 -8.48 6.83
CA PHE A 367 7.57 -9.33 7.66
C PHE A 367 6.38 -9.89 6.89
N LEU A 368 5.74 -9.06 6.06
CA LEU A 368 4.59 -9.49 5.25
C LEU A 368 5.00 -10.51 4.18
N ILE A 369 6.15 -10.33 3.49
CA ILE A 369 6.65 -11.30 2.50
C ILE A 369 6.96 -12.65 3.15
N VAL A 370 7.58 -12.67 4.33
CA VAL A 370 7.82 -13.93 5.08
C VAL A 370 6.49 -14.56 5.49
N GLY A 371 5.54 -13.76 5.96
CA GLY A 371 4.17 -14.21 6.28
C GLY A 371 3.46 -14.80 5.06
N ALA A 372 3.68 -14.26 3.87
CA ALA A 372 3.13 -14.80 2.62
C ALA A 372 3.63 -16.22 2.35
N ALA A 373 4.93 -16.47 2.51
CA ALA A 373 5.51 -17.80 2.37
C ALA A 373 5.01 -18.78 3.45
N ALA A 374 4.84 -18.32 4.69
CA ALA A 374 4.27 -19.11 5.77
C ALA A 374 2.84 -19.56 5.44
N HIS A 375 1.98 -18.64 5.00
CA HIS A 375 0.60 -18.97 4.60
C HIS A 375 0.52 -19.82 3.32
N ALA A 376 1.47 -19.67 2.39
CA ALA A 376 1.58 -20.57 1.24
C ALA A 376 1.85 -22.01 1.70
N ALA A 377 2.77 -22.20 2.65
CA ALA A 377 3.07 -23.51 3.22
C ALA A 377 1.88 -24.08 4.01
N ILE A 378 1.16 -23.25 4.78
CA ILE A 378 -0.05 -23.67 5.49
C ILE A 378 -1.13 -24.13 4.50
N PHE A 379 -1.36 -23.37 3.43
CA PHE A 379 -2.26 -23.76 2.33
C PHE A 379 -1.85 -25.12 1.74
N MET A 380 -0.56 -25.31 1.44
CA MET A 380 -0.05 -26.57 0.88
C MET A 380 -0.24 -27.78 1.81
N VAL A 381 -0.32 -27.56 3.13
CA VAL A 381 -0.51 -28.63 4.13
C VAL A 381 -1.98 -28.92 4.38
N ARG A 382 -2.82 -27.89 4.49
CA ARG A 382 -4.21 -28.03 4.95
C ARG A 382 -5.23 -28.12 3.83
N ASP A 383 -5.06 -27.32 2.78
CA ASP A 383 -6.13 -27.03 1.82
C ASP A 383 -5.81 -27.52 0.41
N TYR A 384 -4.54 -27.83 0.11
CA TYR A 384 -4.15 -28.37 -1.18
C TYR A 384 -4.58 -29.83 -1.32
N ASP A 385 -5.46 -30.10 -2.29
CA ASP A 385 -5.91 -31.44 -2.64
C ASP A 385 -5.35 -31.87 -4.00
N PRO A 386 -4.44 -32.85 -4.08
CA PRO A 386 -3.86 -33.30 -5.35
C PRO A 386 -4.86 -34.07 -6.23
N THR A 387 -5.97 -34.58 -5.67
CA THR A 387 -6.91 -35.42 -6.43
C THR A 387 -7.74 -34.62 -7.44
N THR A 388 -7.98 -33.34 -7.15
CA THR A 388 -8.71 -32.42 -8.02
C THR A 388 -7.79 -31.61 -8.96
N ARG A 389 -6.46 -31.76 -8.82
CA ARG A 389 -5.45 -30.84 -9.37
C ARG A 389 -4.44 -31.52 -10.28
N TYR A 390 -4.97 -32.11 -11.35
CA TYR A 390 -4.13 -32.82 -12.31
C TYR A 390 -3.63 -31.91 -13.43
N ASN A 391 -2.32 -31.76 -13.53
CA ASN A 391 -1.62 -31.13 -14.65
C ASN A 391 -1.98 -29.67 -14.91
N ASP A 392 -2.41 -28.97 -13.87
CA ASP A 392 -2.45 -27.50 -13.83
C ASP A 392 -1.06 -26.91 -13.55
N MET A 393 -0.95 -25.59 -13.48
CA MET A 393 0.31 -24.90 -13.23
C MET A 393 0.94 -25.30 -11.89
N LEU A 394 0.15 -25.38 -10.80
CA LEU A 394 0.67 -25.62 -9.46
C LEU A 394 1.23 -27.05 -9.33
N ASP A 395 0.48 -28.05 -9.80
CA ASP A 395 0.94 -29.44 -9.83
C ASP A 395 2.22 -29.58 -10.68
N ARG A 396 2.29 -28.90 -11.83
CA ARG A 396 3.50 -28.92 -12.65
C ARG A 396 4.70 -28.36 -11.91
N VAL A 397 4.58 -27.22 -11.22
CA VAL A 397 5.65 -26.65 -10.37
C VAL A 397 6.14 -27.66 -9.34
N LEU A 398 5.21 -28.35 -8.67
CA LEU A 398 5.56 -29.38 -7.66
C LEU A 398 6.34 -30.56 -8.27
N ARG A 399 6.02 -30.97 -9.50
CA ARG A 399 6.71 -32.09 -10.18
C ARG A 399 8.17 -31.81 -10.55
N HIS A 400 8.60 -30.55 -10.62
CA HIS A 400 9.99 -30.19 -10.88
C HIS A 400 10.59 -29.30 -9.78
N ARG A 401 10.05 -29.40 -8.56
CA ARG A 401 10.53 -28.64 -7.40
C ARG A 401 12.03 -28.81 -7.14
N ASP A 402 12.57 -30.02 -7.33
CA ASP A 402 13.99 -30.30 -7.08
C ASP A 402 14.89 -29.53 -8.07
N ALA A 403 14.43 -29.35 -9.31
CA ALA A 403 15.12 -28.51 -10.29
C ALA A 403 15.07 -27.04 -9.87
N ILE A 404 13.91 -26.52 -9.47
CA ILE A 404 13.76 -25.13 -9.01
C ILE A 404 14.71 -24.87 -7.82
N ILE A 405 14.66 -25.72 -6.80
CA ILE A 405 15.45 -25.56 -5.57
C ILE A 405 16.96 -25.71 -5.85
N SER A 406 17.38 -26.66 -6.68
CA SER A 406 18.81 -26.83 -7.01
C SER A 406 19.38 -25.66 -7.81
N HIS A 407 18.61 -25.10 -8.75
CA HIS A 407 19.03 -23.91 -9.50
C HIS A 407 19.08 -22.68 -8.59
N LEU A 408 18.08 -22.49 -7.72
CA LEU A 408 18.09 -21.40 -6.76
C LEU A 408 19.29 -21.52 -5.79
N ASN A 409 19.56 -22.72 -5.29
CA ASN A 409 20.75 -22.97 -4.46
C ASN A 409 22.05 -22.63 -5.18
N TRP A 410 22.19 -23.03 -6.45
CA TRP A 410 23.35 -22.66 -7.26
C TRP A 410 23.47 -21.14 -7.42
N VAL A 411 22.36 -20.44 -7.71
CA VAL A 411 22.34 -18.97 -7.80
C VAL A 411 22.76 -18.33 -6.46
N CYS A 412 22.25 -18.80 -5.32
CA CYS A 412 22.63 -18.28 -4.00
C CYS A 412 24.13 -18.47 -3.71
N ILE A 413 24.70 -19.62 -4.09
CA ILE A 413 26.14 -19.88 -3.96
C ILE A 413 26.94 -18.96 -4.88
N PHE A 414 26.54 -18.85 -6.14
CA PHE A 414 27.18 -17.99 -7.13
C PHE A 414 27.19 -16.53 -6.65
N LEU A 415 26.04 -16.01 -6.25
CA LEU A 415 25.89 -14.66 -5.71
C LEU A 415 26.73 -14.48 -4.44
N GLY A 416 26.75 -15.47 -3.53
CA GLY A 416 27.58 -15.41 -2.32
C GLY A 416 29.08 -15.24 -2.62
N PHE A 417 29.62 -16.02 -3.55
CA PHE A 417 31.03 -15.92 -3.95
C PHE A 417 31.35 -14.61 -4.70
N HIS A 418 30.47 -14.21 -5.62
CA HIS A 418 30.72 -13.06 -6.51
C HIS A 418 30.19 -11.74 -5.97
N SER A 419 29.80 -11.70 -4.69
CA SER A 419 29.45 -10.46 -4.00
C SER A 419 30.25 -10.33 -2.70
N PHE A 420 29.99 -11.18 -1.70
CA PHE A 420 30.72 -11.15 -0.43
C PHE A 420 32.20 -11.44 -0.61
N GLY A 421 32.54 -12.36 -1.51
CA GLY A 421 33.93 -12.67 -1.83
C GLY A 421 34.71 -11.46 -2.35
N LEU A 422 34.04 -10.51 -3.02
CA LEU A 422 34.68 -9.27 -3.48
C LEU A 422 35.04 -8.34 -2.32
N TYR A 423 34.21 -8.29 -1.27
CA TYR A 423 34.53 -7.57 -0.04
C TYR A 423 35.75 -8.18 0.67
N ILE A 424 35.78 -9.51 0.81
CA ILE A 424 36.93 -10.21 1.41
C ILE A 424 38.21 -9.97 0.59
N HIS A 425 38.10 -10.02 -0.75
CA HIS A 425 39.21 -9.68 -1.65
C HIS A 425 39.70 -8.26 -1.41
N ASN A 426 38.80 -7.27 -1.35
CA ASN A 426 39.14 -5.88 -1.10
C ASN A 426 39.82 -5.67 0.25
N ASP A 427 39.29 -6.26 1.33
CA ASP A 427 39.91 -6.19 2.66
C ASP A 427 41.31 -6.81 2.64
N THR A 428 41.48 -7.94 1.96
CA THR A 428 42.78 -8.61 1.84
C THR A 428 43.78 -7.78 1.03
N MET A 429 43.38 -7.24 -0.13
CA MET A 429 44.27 -6.41 -0.96
C MET A 429 44.63 -5.10 -0.27
N SER A 430 43.68 -4.48 0.44
CA SER A 430 43.91 -3.30 1.27
C SER A 430 44.92 -3.60 2.38
N ALA A 431 44.72 -4.69 3.13
CA ALA A 431 45.63 -5.12 4.20
C ALA A 431 47.03 -5.47 3.71
N LEU A 432 47.16 -6.01 2.48
CA LEU A 432 48.44 -6.30 1.83
C LEU A 432 49.13 -5.05 1.24
N GLY A 433 48.54 -3.86 1.38
CA GLY A 433 49.09 -2.61 0.83
C GLY A 433 49.01 -2.55 -0.69
N ARG A 434 48.02 -3.20 -1.31
CA ARG A 434 47.81 -3.28 -2.76
C ARG A 434 46.49 -2.62 -3.19
N PRO A 435 46.30 -1.31 -2.97
CA PRO A 435 45.05 -0.63 -3.31
C PRO A 435 44.74 -0.62 -4.81
N GLN A 436 45.75 -0.71 -5.68
CA GLN A 436 45.58 -0.80 -7.13
C GLN A 436 44.94 -2.12 -7.59
N ASP A 437 44.91 -3.14 -6.74
CA ASP A 437 44.32 -4.46 -7.04
C ASP A 437 42.92 -4.64 -6.42
N MET A 438 42.36 -3.55 -5.84
CA MET A 438 41.01 -3.54 -5.27
C MET A 438 39.95 -3.28 -6.35
N PHE A 439 38.74 -3.78 -6.09
CA PHE A 439 37.53 -3.36 -6.79
C PHE A 439 37.06 -2.02 -6.23
N SER A 440 37.29 -0.94 -6.98
CA SER A 440 36.94 0.43 -6.60
C SER A 440 36.83 1.33 -7.83
N ASP A 441 36.29 2.53 -7.66
CA ASP A 441 36.19 3.51 -8.75
C ASP A 441 37.54 4.02 -9.24
N THR A 442 38.62 3.86 -8.47
CA THR A 442 39.97 4.36 -8.80
C THR A 442 40.94 3.27 -9.26
N ALA A 443 40.54 2.01 -9.20
CA ALA A 443 41.36 0.86 -9.58
C ALA A 443 40.58 -0.06 -10.54
N ILE A 444 40.19 -1.25 -10.11
CA ILE A 444 39.40 -2.18 -10.93
C ILE A 444 37.92 -1.83 -10.79
N GLN A 445 37.36 -1.18 -11.80
CA GLN A 445 35.99 -0.68 -11.75
C GLN A 445 34.96 -1.77 -12.07
N LEU A 446 33.90 -1.83 -11.27
CA LEU A 446 32.70 -2.63 -11.56
C LEU A 446 31.49 -1.70 -11.56
N GLN A 447 31.24 -1.04 -12.69
CA GLN A 447 30.20 -0.01 -12.81
C GLN A 447 28.80 -0.58 -13.06
N LEU A 448 27.77 0.07 -12.52
CA LEU A 448 26.36 -0.23 -12.77
C LEU A 448 25.86 0.39 -14.08
N VAL A 449 26.46 0.00 -15.21
CA VAL A 449 26.19 0.62 -16.52
C VAL A 449 24.71 0.60 -16.93
N PHE A 450 23.98 -0.47 -16.58
CA PHE A 450 22.54 -0.57 -16.87
C PHE A 450 21.71 0.37 -16.01
N ALA A 451 22.04 0.52 -14.72
CA ALA A 451 21.32 1.44 -13.86
C ALA A 451 21.59 2.90 -14.25
N GLN A 452 22.86 3.24 -14.54
CA GLN A 452 23.24 4.55 -15.08
C GLN A 452 22.52 4.85 -16.41
N TRP A 453 22.36 3.86 -17.29
CA TRP A 453 21.58 4.01 -18.53
C TRP A 453 20.10 4.33 -18.26
N ILE A 454 19.48 3.67 -17.27
CA ILE A 454 18.12 3.99 -16.83
C ILE A 454 18.04 5.40 -16.22
N GLN A 455 18.99 5.78 -15.36
CA GLN A 455 19.07 7.14 -14.79
C GLN A 455 19.09 8.18 -15.91
N ASN A 456 19.94 8.00 -16.93
CA ASN A 456 20.02 8.90 -18.08
C ASN A 456 18.73 8.92 -18.91
N THR A 457 18.08 7.78 -19.10
CA THR A 457 16.80 7.69 -19.83
C THR A 457 15.70 8.50 -19.12
N HIS A 458 15.62 8.41 -17.79
CA HIS A 458 14.65 9.18 -17.01
C HIS A 458 15.02 10.66 -16.89
N ALA A 459 16.30 11.00 -16.75
CA ALA A 459 16.76 12.38 -16.69
C ALA A 459 16.49 13.14 -18.02
N LEU A 460 16.57 12.44 -19.16
CA LEU A 460 16.32 12.99 -20.49
C LEU A 460 14.87 12.81 -20.97
N ALA A 461 13.99 12.22 -20.17
CA ALA A 461 12.60 12.01 -20.55
C ALA A 461 11.79 13.31 -20.81
N PRO A 462 11.92 14.37 -19.99
CA PRO A 462 11.15 15.61 -20.17
C PRO A 462 11.41 16.25 -21.53
N GLY A 463 10.35 16.60 -22.25
CA GLY A 463 10.44 17.19 -23.60
C GLY A 463 10.78 16.22 -24.73
N ALA A 464 11.19 14.98 -24.43
CA ALA A 464 11.47 13.93 -25.40
C ALA A 464 10.43 12.80 -25.33
N THR A 465 10.64 11.80 -24.48
CA THR A 465 9.69 10.67 -24.31
C THR A 465 8.52 11.04 -23.40
N ALA A 466 8.61 12.15 -22.66
CA ALA A 466 7.53 12.76 -21.88
C ALA A 466 7.37 14.24 -22.26
N PRO A 467 6.77 14.58 -23.42
CA PRO A 467 6.66 15.96 -23.91
C PRO A 467 5.85 16.91 -23.01
N GLY A 468 4.92 16.37 -22.23
CA GLY A 468 4.08 17.15 -21.31
C GLY A 468 4.70 17.39 -19.93
N ALA A 469 5.79 16.71 -19.59
CA ALA A 469 6.48 16.86 -18.30
C ALA A 469 7.49 18.01 -18.37
N THR A 470 7.58 18.81 -17.31
CA THR A 470 8.54 19.94 -17.24
C THR A 470 9.83 19.60 -16.49
N ALA A 471 9.81 18.56 -15.66
CA ALA A 471 10.96 18.04 -14.93
C ALA A 471 10.95 16.50 -14.94
N SER A 472 12.06 15.89 -14.51
CA SER A 472 12.16 14.43 -14.37
C SER A 472 11.29 13.93 -13.21
N THR A 473 10.94 12.63 -13.25
CA THR A 473 10.14 11.98 -12.20
C THR A 473 10.76 12.04 -10.82
N SER A 474 12.09 12.12 -10.74
CA SER A 474 12.85 12.41 -9.52
C SER A 474 14.14 13.15 -9.88
N LEU A 475 14.60 14.01 -8.97
CA LEU A 475 15.91 14.68 -9.11
C LEU A 475 17.08 13.75 -8.79
N THR A 476 16.81 12.54 -8.29
CA THR A 476 17.85 11.53 -8.04
C THR A 476 18.47 10.96 -9.33
N TRP A 477 17.75 11.04 -10.46
CA TRP A 477 18.21 10.54 -11.76
C TRP A 477 19.32 11.39 -12.39
N GLY A 478 19.36 12.70 -12.10
CA GLY A 478 20.26 13.65 -12.74
C GLY A 478 19.77 15.09 -12.67
N GLY A 479 20.62 16.03 -13.07
CA GLY A 479 20.37 17.48 -13.05
C GLY A 479 21.42 18.24 -12.23
N ASP A 480 21.80 19.43 -12.68
CA ASP A 480 22.88 20.22 -12.04
C ASP A 480 22.42 21.06 -10.84
N ASP A 481 21.10 21.14 -10.59
CA ASP A 481 20.55 22.04 -9.59
C ASP A 481 20.41 21.38 -8.22
N LEU A 482 21.32 21.75 -7.30
CA LEU A 482 21.20 21.42 -5.89
C LEU A 482 19.91 22.01 -5.31
N VAL A 483 19.01 21.12 -4.86
CA VAL A 483 17.72 21.51 -4.28
C VAL A 483 17.85 21.55 -2.76
N ALA A 484 17.79 22.75 -2.18
CA ALA A 484 17.96 22.99 -0.74
C ALA A 484 16.85 23.84 -0.11
N VAL A 485 16.50 23.56 1.16
CA VAL A 485 15.59 24.37 1.99
C VAL A 485 16.16 24.51 3.40
N GLY A 486 16.10 25.73 3.94
CA GLY A 486 16.61 26.02 5.29
C GLY A 486 18.10 25.70 5.45
N GLY A 487 18.90 25.85 4.38
CA GLY A 487 20.32 25.51 4.38
C GLY A 487 20.64 23.99 4.35
N LYS A 488 19.63 23.13 4.22
CA LYS A 488 19.78 21.67 4.09
C LYS A 488 19.50 21.23 2.67
N VAL A 489 20.24 20.24 2.18
CA VAL A 489 19.96 19.63 0.87
C VAL A 489 18.72 18.74 0.99
N ALA A 490 17.70 19.02 0.19
CA ALA A 490 16.47 18.24 0.16
C ALA A 490 16.60 17.02 -0.76
N LEU A 491 17.14 17.22 -1.97
CA LEU A 491 17.39 16.12 -2.91
C LEU A 491 18.55 16.49 -3.84
N LEU A 492 19.33 15.49 -4.24
CA LEU A 492 20.46 15.61 -5.15
C LEU A 492 20.57 14.35 -6.03
N PRO A 493 21.17 14.43 -7.23
CA PRO A 493 21.43 13.25 -8.06
C PRO A 493 22.25 12.21 -7.29
N ILE A 494 21.81 10.96 -7.28
CA ILE A 494 22.51 9.88 -6.56
C ILE A 494 23.45 9.18 -7.56
N PRO A 495 24.76 9.44 -7.53
CA PRO A 495 25.69 8.77 -8.41
C PRO A 495 25.76 7.28 -8.06
N LEU A 496 25.87 6.43 -9.08
CA LEU A 496 26.01 4.99 -8.92
C LEU A 496 27.42 4.58 -9.37
N GLY A 497 28.26 4.15 -8.43
CA GLY A 497 29.63 3.71 -8.67
C GLY A 497 29.85 2.22 -8.37
N THR A 498 31.13 1.86 -8.22
CA THR A 498 31.54 0.49 -7.88
C THR A 498 31.07 0.09 -6.50
N ALA A 499 31.03 1.02 -5.54
CA ALA A 499 30.52 0.74 -4.19
C ALA A 499 29.03 0.34 -4.21
N ASP A 500 28.23 1.00 -5.04
CA ASP A 500 26.81 0.69 -5.22
C ASP A 500 26.62 -0.65 -5.91
N PHE A 501 27.45 -0.97 -6.91
CA PHE A 501 27.48 -2.29 -7.54
C PHE A 501 27.71 -3.38 -6.49
N LEU A 502 28.73 -3.21 -5.64
CA LEU A 502 29.06 -4.17 -4.60
C LEU A 502 27.94 -4.29 -3.57
N SER A 503 27.38 -3.18 -3.10
CA SER A 503 26.31 -3.16 -2.09
C SER A 503 25.02 -3.80 -2.60
N ILE A 504 24.57 -3.47 -3.82
CA ILE A 504 23.38 -4.06 -4.42
C ILE A 504 23.57 -5.56 -4.68
N THR A 505 24.73 -5.94 -5.22
CA THR A 505 25.05 -7.34 -5.53
C THR A 505 25.23 -8.19 -4.26
N PHE A 506 25.73 -7.59 -3.17
CA PHE A 506 25.99 -8.27 -1.88
C PHE A 506 24.80 -8.30 -0.94
N MET A 507 24.10 -7.17 -0.74
CA MET A 507 23.09 -7.05 0.29
C MET A 507 21.67 -7.34 -0.19
N HIS A 508 21.31 -7.04 -1.44
CA HIS A 508 19.90 -7.08 -1.85
C HIS A 508 19.50 -8.38 -2.57
N LEU A 509 20.40 -8.98 -3.36
CA LEU A 509 20.14 -10.25 -4.06
C LEU A 509 20.24 -11.50 -3.17
N ARG A 510 20.60 -11.35 -1.89
CA ARG A 510 20.76 -12.45 -0.92
C ARG A 510 19.55 -12.66 -0.01
N PHE A 511 18.62 -11.69 0.03
CA PHE A 511 17.40 -11.72 0.84
C PHE A 511 16.10 -11.77 0.02
N MET A 512 16.20 -11.86 -1.31
CA MET A 512 15.15 -12.38 -2.19
C MET A 512 15.36 -13.89 -2.36
#